data_AF-A0A433Q957-F1
#
_entry.id   AF-A0A433Q957-F1
#
_cell.length_a   1.000
_cell.length_b   1.000
_cell.length_c   1.000
_cell.angle_alpha   90.00
_cell.angle_beta   90.00
_cell.angle_gamma   90.00
#
_symmetry.space_group_name_H-M   'P 1'
#
loop_
_entity.id
_entity.type
_entity.pdbx_description
1 polymer ?
#
loop_
_entity_poly.entity_id
_entity_poly.type
_entity_poly.pdbx_seq_one_letter_code
_entity_poly.pdbx_strand_id
1 'polypeptide(L)'
;MLSLETSRLPFNWFSNMNRTRYLHLVLYQTERAWSYAMELKRESTERNDPRKRYHLVKRLRKTVQYSNELVKLCSLKSRKVDGRTALDVQAYSSLMSGYLLFEEQSWQAALDKFVAARTIYENLASAGSPHQEALCNSAIDEIDPNIRFCAYRLRLGGTSNTAGGTRDAEELVATLRKKGNVVGIDLLEAQLEVNLDAFKLTALPYSQRLDTLSSYTLHLP
;
A
#
# COMPACT_ATOMS: atom_id res chain seq x y z
N MET A 1 -20.73 28.32 18.51
CA MET A 1 -19.73 29.05 17.71
C MET A 1 -18.42 29.07 18.49
N LEU A 2 -17.75 27.91 18.58
CA LEU A 2 -16.42 27.78 19.18
C LEU A 2 -15.51 27.31 18.06
N SER A 3 -14.83 28.27 17.44
CA SER A 3 -13.73 28.05 16.52
C SER A 3 -12.61 27.33 17.27
N LEU A 4 -12.53 26.02 17.10
CA LEU A 4 -11.31 25.28 17.40
C LEU A 4 -10.47 25.31 16.12
N GLU A 5 -9.73 26.41 15.97
CA GLU A 5 -8.45 26.41 15.27
C GLU A 5 -7.66 25.20 15.77
N THR A 6 -7.63 24.10 15.01
CA THR A 6 -6.57 23.10 15.15
C THR A 6 -5.33 23.72 14.51
N SER A 7 -4.76 24.66 15.26
CA SER A 7 -3.45 25.25 15.06
C SER A 7 -2.44 24.13 14.81
N ARG A 8 -1.86 24.19 13.62
CA ARG A 8 -0.57 23.62 13.23
C ARG A 8 0.32 23.46 14.46
N LEU A 9 0.73 22.23 14.74
CA LEU A 9 1.64 21.92 15.84
C LEU A 9 2.88 22.84 15.72
N PRO A 10 3.23 23.60 16.77
CA PRO A 10 4.33 24.52 16.70
C PRO A 10 5.65 23.74 16.74
N PHE A 11 6.61 24.22 15.97
CA PHE A 11 8.01 24.21 16.35
C PHE A 11 8.71 22.84 16.48
N ASN A 12 9.17 22.32 15.34
CA ASN A 12 10.45 21.63 15.14
C ASN A 12 10.96 20.57 16.14
N TRP A 13 10.06 19.81 16.80
CA TRP A 13 10.44 18.62 17.58
C TRP A 13 11.08 17.50 16.75
N PHE A 14 10.93 17.54 15.43
CA PHE A 14 11.40 16.49 14.52
C PHE A 14 12.88 16.61 14.12
N SER A 15 13.56 17.71 14.47
CA SER A 15 14.96 17.92 14.07
C SER A 15 15.97 16.95 14.69
N ASN A 16 15.62 16.26 15.79
CA ASN A 16 16.56 15.40 16.54
C ASN A 16 16.03 13.98 16.80
N MET A 17 14.95 13.56 16.15
CA MET A 17 14.47 12.18 16.27
C MET A 17 15.26 11.25 15.34
N ASN A 18 15.84 10.18 15.87
CA ASN A 18 16.45 9.12 15.08
C ASN A 18 15.50 8.67 13.96
N ARG A 19 16.01 8.60 12.72
CA ARG A 19 15.23 8.45 11.48
C ARG A 19 14.22 7.30 11.50
N THR A 20 14.60 6.16 12.06
CA THR A 20 13.74 4.97 12.23
C THR A 20 12.55 5.23 13.17
N ARG A 21 12.77 6.03 14.22
CA ARG A 21 11.71 6.37 15.20
C ARG A 21 10.61 7.21 14.57
N TYR A 22 10.97 8.09 13.65
CA TYR A 22 9.98 8.91 12.96
C TYR A 22 9.11 8.08 12.00
N LEU A 23 9.69 7.11 11.30
CA LEU A 23 8.93 6.14 10.49
C LEU A 23 7.95 5.35 11.36
N HIS A 24 8.43 4.80 12.49
CA HIS A 24 7.57 4.06 13.43
C HIS A 24 6.46 4.94 14.01
N LEU A 25 6.75 6.21 14.31
CA LEU A 25 5.75 7.13 14.86
C LEU A 25 4.58 7.36 13.89
N VAL A 26 4.86 7.55 12.60
CA VAL A 26 3.80 7.72 11.58
C VAL A 26 3.07 6.40 11.34
N LEU A 27 3.78 5.27 11.34
CA LEU A 27 3.17 3.94 11.26
C LEU A 27 2.19 3.70 12.41
N TYR A 28 2.59 3.94 13.66
CA TYR A 28 1.72 3.78 14.82
C TYR A 28 0.50 4.72 14.80
N GLN A 29 0.66 5.94 14.27
CA GLN A 29 -0.49 6.83 14.07
C GLN A 29 -1.47 6.28 13.03
N THR A 30 -0.94 5.70 11.95
CA THR A 30 -1.74 5.06 10.90
C THR A 30 -2.52 3.86 11.46
N GLU A 31 -1.81 2.96 12.15
CA GLU A 31 -2.40 1.77 12.78
C GLU A 31 -3.44 2.12 13.84
N ARG A 32 -3.18 3.14 14.67
CA ARG A 32 -4.17 3.64 15.65
C ARG A 32 -5.42 4.22 14.97
N ALA A 33 -5.25 4.88 13.82
CA ALA A 33 -6.38 5.41 13.05
C ALA A 33 -7.22 4.26 12.47
N TRP A 34 -6.55 3.26 11.90
CA TRP A 34 -7.16 2.09 11.27
C TRP A 34 -7.85 1.17 12.28
N SER A 35 -7.20 0.82 13.39
CA SER A 35 -7.77 -0.07 14.41
C SER A 35 -9.07 0.49 15.01
N TYR A 36 -9.09 1.80 15.30
CA TYR A 36 -10.31 2.45 15.75
C TYR A 36 -11.37 2.52 14.64
N ALA A 37 -10.97 2.64 13.37
CA ALA A 37 -11.91 2.49 12.27
C ALA A 37 -12.54 1.08 12.28
N MET A 38 -11.75 0.02 12.40
CA MET A 38 -12.27 -1.37 12.43
C MET A 38 -13.19 -1.63 13.64
N GLU A 39 -12.90 -1.04 14.79
CA GLU A 39 -13.80 -1.07 15.94
C GLU A 39 -15.14 -0.40 15.63
N LEU A 40 -15.12 0.81 15.05
CA LEU A 40 -16.34 1.51 14.62
C LEU A 40 -17.12 0.72 13.55
N LYS A 41 -16.42 -0.02 12.67
CA LYS A 41 -17.05 -0.89 11.67
C LYS A 41 -17.89 -1.97 12.36
N ARG A 42 -17.30 -2.67 13.34
CA ARG A 42 -17.99 -3.68 14.15
C ARG A 42 -19.22 -3.08 14.84
N GLU A 43 -19.04 -1.98 15.57
CA GLU A 43 -20.14 -1.32 16.28
C GLU A 43 -21.26 -0.83 15.36
N SER A 44 -20.90 -0.28 14.19
CA SER A 44 -21.86 0.21 13.21
C SER A 44 -22.68 -0.93 12.60
N THR A 45 -22.08 -2.11 12.45
CA THR A 45 -22.73 -3.31 11.89
C THR A 45 -23.66 -3.95 12.91
N GLU A 46 -23.22 -4.09 14.16
CA GLU A 46 -24.02 -4.66 15.26
C GLU A 46 -25.26 -3.82 15.57
N ARG A 47 -25.13 -2.49 15.59
CA ARG A 47 -26.20 -1.57 15.97
C ARG A 47 -26.92 -0.92 14.79
N ASN A 48 -26.49 -1.22 13.55
CA ASN A 48 -26.93 -0.54 12.33
C ASN A 48 -26.93 1.01 12.48
N ASP A 49 -25.87 1.57 13.08
CA ASP A 49 -25.78 3.00 13.40
C ASP A 49 -25.07 3.78 12.26
N PRO A 50 -25.78 4.60 11.48
CA PRO A 50 -25.19 5.36 10.38
C PRO A 50 -24.20 6.44 10.85
N ARG A 51 -24.32 6.94 12.09
CA ARG A 51 -23.37 7.93 12.65
C ARG A 51 -22.02 7.27 12.92
N LYS A 52 -22.02 6.03 13.40
CA LYS A 52 -20.80 5.24 13.57
C LYS A 52 -20.14 4.95 12.23
N ARG A 53 -20.92 4.63 11.19
CA ARG A 53 -20.42 4.48 9.83
C ARG A 53 -19.81 5.78 9.27
N TYR A 54 -20.41 6.94 9.55
CA TYR A 54 -19.81 8.22 9.17
C TYR A 54 -18.46 8.45 9.88
N HIS A 55 -18.38 8.12 11.17
CA HIS A 55 -17.14 8.24 11.93
C HIS A 55 -16.06 7.27 11.45
N LEU A 56 -16.42 6.02 11.14
CA LEU A 56 -15.57 5.01 10.50
C LEU A 56 -14.87 5.60 9.25
N VAL A 57 -15.64 6.14 8.31
CA VAL A 57 -15.09 6.70 7.07
C VAL A 57 -14.15 7.87 7.37
N LYS A 58 -14.50 8.74 8.33
CA LYS A 58 -13.62 9.84 8.77
C LYS A 58 -12.29 9.33 9.33
N ARG A 59 -12.29 8.22 10.06
CA ARG A 59 -11.07 7.57 10.58
C ARG A 59 -10.24 6.97 9.46
N LEU A 60 -10.86 6.27 8.50
CA LEU A 60 -10.14 5.72 7.34
C LEU A 60 -9.50 6.82 6.47
N ARG A 61 -10.16 7.98 6.30
CA ARG A 61 -9.52 9.13 5.61
C ARG A 61 -8.27 9.61 6.34
N LYS A 62 -8.27 9.58 7.68
CA LYS A 62 -7.07 9.89 8.47
C LYS A 62 -5.99 8.83 8.32
N THR A 63 -6.36 7.55 8.30
CA THR A 63 -5.44 6.45 7.99
C THR A 63 -4.73 6.67 6.66
N VAL A 64 -5.48 6.97 5.59
CA VAL A 64 -4.92 7.23 4.26
C VAL A 64 -4.02 8.47 4.24
N GLN A 65 -4.34 9.50 5.01
CA GLN A 65 -3.46 10.67 5.15
C GLN A 65 -2.10 10.29 5.74
N TYR A 66 -2.08 9.51 6.83
CA TYR A 66 -0.85 9.08 7.47
C TYR A 66 -0.07 8.05 6.63
N SER A 67 -0.74 7.11 5.95
CA SER A 67 -0.07 6.15 5.07
C SER A 67 0.61 6.85 3.87
N ASN A 68 -0.03 7.88 3.32
CA ASN A 68 0.58 8.69 2.26
C ASN A 68 1.75 9.54 2.77
N GLU A 69 1.68 10.04 4.01
CA GLU A 69 2.84 10.66 4.64
C GLU A 69 3.99 9.65 4.77
N LEU A 70 3.70 8.42 5.19
CA LEU A 70 4.69 7.34 5.29
C LEU A 70 5.39 7.07 3.95
N VAL A 71 4.63 7.00 2.85
CA VAL A 71 5.19 6.85 1.49
C VAL A 71 6.11 8.03 1.16
N LYS A 72 5.65 9.27 1.34
CA LYS A 72 6.46 10.47 1.08
C LYS A 72 7.76 10.44 1.84
N LEU A 73 7.71 10.03 3.11
CA LEU A 73 8.87 9.91 3.97
C LEU A 73 9.89 8.89 3.45
N CYS A 74 9.43 7.78 2.87
CA CYS A 74 10.29 6.78 2.23
C CYS A 74 10.87 7.25 0.89
N SER A 75 10.18 8.12 0.14
CA SER A 75 10.64 8.64 -1.16
C SER A 75 11.64 9.80 -1.08
N LEU A 76 11.88 10.37 0.11
CA LEU A 76 12.85 11.47 0.26
C LEU A 76 14.27 10.98 0.00
N LYS A 77 14.95 11.54 -1.02
CA LYS A 77 16.35 11.24 -1.36
C LYS A 77 17.34 11.38 -0.18
N SER A 78 17.01 12.22 0.81
CA SER A 78 17.81 12.39 2.03
C SER A 78 17.73 11.20 2.99
N ARG A 79 16.76 10.29 2.80
CA ARG A 79 16.49 9.15 3.66
C ARG A 79 16.85 7.88 2.91
N LYS A 80 17.98 7.26 3.27
CA LYS A 80 18.32 5.90 2.81
C LYS A 80 17.35 4.91 3.46
N VAL A 81 16.20 4.68 2.83
CA VAL A 81 15.27 3.58 3.16
C VAL A 81 15.57 2.43 2.22
N ASP A 82 15.51 1.20 2.74
CA ASP A 82 15.66 0.01 1.92
C ASP A 82 14.56 -0.07 0.85
N GLY A 83 14.91 -0.52 -0.36
CA GLY A 83 13.98 -0.61 -1.49
C GLY A 83 12.79 -1.53 -1.16
N ARG A 84 13.03 -2.62 -0.42
CA ARG A 84 11.97 -3.51 0.06
C ARG A 84 11.00 -2.78 0.98
N THR A 85 11.50 -2.04 1.97
CA THR A 85 10.66 -1.26 2.90
C THR A 85 9.86 -0.18 2.17
N ALA A 86 10.43 0.45 1.15
CA ALA A 86 9.71 1.44 0.34
C ALA A 86 8.51 0.80 -0.39
N LEU A 87 8.70 -0.38 -0.98
CA LEU A 87 7.64 -1.15 -1.64
C LEU A 87 6.57 -1.63 -0.65
N ASP A 88 6.97 -2.13 0.51
CA ASP A 88 6.05 -2.57 1.56
C ASP A 88 5.16 -1.42 2.05
N VAL A 89 5.75 -0.23 2.27
CA VAL A 89 5.00 0.98 2.63
C VAL A 89 4.03 1.42 1.50
N GLN A 90 4.40 1.21 0.24
CA GLN A 90 3.54 1.52 -0.90
C GLN A 90 2.37 0.54 -1.04
N ALA A 91 2.61 -0.76 -0.80
CA ALA A 91 1.57 -1.77 -0.72
C ALA A 91 0.59 -1.44 0.42
N TYR A 92 1.13 -1.13 1.60
CA TYR A 92 0.35 -0.74 2.78
C TYR A 92 -0.50 0.51 2.52
N SER A 93 0.05 1.57 1.91
CA SER A 93 -0.74 2.77 1.59
C SER A 93 -1.84 2.50 0.56
N SER A 94 -1.56 1.65 -0.42
CA SER A 94 -2.57 1.19 -1.39
C SER A 94 -3.67 0.40 -0.71
N LEU A 95 -3.33 -0.49 0.22
CA LEU A 95 -4.27 -1.26 1.02
C LEU A 95 -5.18 -0.38 1.87
N MET A 96 -4.61 0.60 2.60
CA MET A 96 -5.39 1.55 3.41
C MET A 96 -6.34 2.40 2.54
N SER A 97 -5.89 2.78 1.35
CA SER A 97 -6.72 3.50 0.37
C SER A 97 -7.86 2.61 -0.15
N GLY A 98 -7.59 1.32 -0.39
CA GLY A 98 -8.59 0.33 -0.76
C GLY A 98 -9.69 0.21 0.29
N TYR A 99 -9.33 0.13 1.58
CA TYR A 99 -10.32 0.06 2.67
C TYR A 99 -11.21 1.30 2.75
N LEU A 100 -10.67 2.51 2.55
CA LEU A 100 -11.48 3.72 2.50
C LEU A 100 -12.50 3.67 1.36
N LEU A 101 -12.04 3.38 0.14
CA LEU A 101 -12.87 3.34 -1.07
C LEU A 101 -13.92 2.23 -0.98
N PHE A 102 -13.59 1.11 -0.33
CA PHE A 102 -14.50 0.00 -0.07
C PHE A 102 -15.68 0.45 0.81
N GLU A 103 -15.42 1.16 1.91
CA GLU A 103 -16.47 1.66 2.79
C GLU A 103 -17.34 2.76 2.13
N GLU A 104 -16.73 3.53 1.23
CA GLU A 104 -17.40 4.51 0.36
C GLU A 104 -18.14 3.85 -0.82
N GLN A 105 -18.12 2.52 -0.94
CA GLN A 105 -18.79 1.74 -1.99
C GLN A 105 -18.31 2.06 -3.42
N SER A 106 -17.10 2.63 -3.55
CA SER A 106 -16.45 2.89 -4.83
C SER A 106 -15.74 1.62 -5.31
N TRP A 107 -16.52 0.61 -5.73
CA TRP A 107 -16.04 -0.77 -5.93
C TRP A 107 -14.90 -0.90 -6.93
N GLN A 108 -14.93 -0.16 -8.05
CA GLN A 108 -13.86 -0.22 -9.06
C GLN A 108 -12.56 0.36 -8.51
N ALA A 109 -12.60 1.57 -7.95
CA ALA A 109 -11.43 2.21 -7.38
C ALA A 109 -10.86 1.42 -6.19
N ALA A 110 -11.72 0.81 -5.37
CA ALA A 110 -11.29 -0.07 -4.27
C ALA A 110 -10.59 -1.32 -4.82
N LEU A 111 -11.17 -1.97 -5.84
CA LEU A 111 -10.59 -3.13 -6.51
C LEU A 111 -9.20 -2.82 -7.06
N ASP A 112 -9.03 -1.70 -7.76
CA ASP A 112 -7.75 -1.30 -8.33
C ASP A 112 -6.67 -1.14 -7.24
N LYS A 113 -7.05 -0.57 -6.08
CA LYS A 113 -6.13 -0.42 -4.93
C LYS A 113 -5.79 -1.74 -4.25
N PHE A 114 -6.74 -2.65 -4.07
CA PHE A 114 -6.48 -3.96 -3.50
C PHE A 114 -5.61 -4.82 -4.43
N VAL A 115 -5.88 -4.81 -5.73
CA VAL A 115 -5.08 -5.51 -6.73
C VAL A 115 -3.65 -4.97 -6.76
N ALA A 116 -3.46 -3.65 -6.68
CA ALA A 116 -2.14 -3.04 -6.59
C ALA A 116 -1.37 -3.53 -5.33
N ALA A 117 -2.01 -3.51 -4.15
CA ALA A 117 -1.40 -3.99 -2.91
C ALA A 117 -1.03 -5.48 -2.99
N ARG A 118 -1.96 -6.33 -3.43
CA ARG A 118 -1.76 -7.77 -3.59
C ARG A 118 -0.59 -8.09 -4.53
N THR A 119 -0.50 -7.38 -5.66
CA THR A 119 0.58 -7.53 -6.65
C THR A 119 1.94 -7.21 -6.06
N ILE A 120 2.04 -6.14 -5.28
CA ILE A 120 3.31 -5.80 -4.62
C ILE A 120 3.68 -6.86 -3.58
N TYR A 121 2.71 -7.36 -2.80
CA TYR A 121 2.97 -8.41 -1.82
C TYR A 121 3.38 -9.74 -2.46
N GLU A 122 2.80 -10.13 -3.59
CA GLU A 122 3.25 -11.30 -4.36
C GLU A 122 4.71 -11.15 -4.80
N ASN A 123 5.07 -9.99 -5.36
CA ASN A 123 6.44 -9.71 -5.77
C ASN A 123 7.40 -9.74 -4.58
N LEU A 124 7.00 -9.13 -3.45
CA LEU A 124 7.78 -9.14 -2.20
C LEU A 124 7.91 -10.52 -1.58
N ALA A 125 6.91 -11.40 -1.74
CA ALA A 125 6.95 -12.78 -1.30
C ALA A 125 7.99 -13.57 -2.11
N SER A 126 7.94 -13.46 -3.45
CA SER A 126 8.85 -14.17 -4.35
C SER A 126 10.33 -13.80 -4.19
N ALA A 127 10.62 -12.56 -3.78
CA ALA A 127 11.98 -12.05 -3.59
C ALA A 127 12.46 -12.08 -2.13
N GLY A 128 11.63 -12.57 -1.19
CA GLY A 128 11.90 -12.53 0.25
C GLY A 128 12.57 -13.79 0.81
N SER A 129 12.93 -13.73 2.09
CA SER A 129 13.23 -14.96 2.86
C SER A 129 11.95 -15.74 3.17
N PRO A 130 12.02 -17.04 3.53
CA PRO A 130 10.81 -17.83 3.84
C PRO A 130 9.92 -17.21 4.92
N HIS A 131 10.50 -16.51 5.90
CA HIS A 131 9.73 -15.79 6.91
C HIS A 131 9.00 -14.58 6.32
N GLN A 132 9.67 -13.81 5.46
CA GLN A 132 9.07 -12.64 4.81
C GLN A 132 7.99 -13.04 3.80
N GLU A 133 8.21 -14.14 3.08
CA GLU A 133 7.23 -14.76 2.21
C GLU A 133 5.96 -15.13 2.96
N ALA A 134 6.08 -15.81 4.11
CA ALA A 134 4.93 -16.17 4.94
C ALA A 134 4.12 -14.95 5.39
N LEU A 135 4.78 -13.84 5.77
CA LEU A 135 4.10 -12.59 6.14
C LEU A 135 3.36 -11.96 4.95
N CYS A 136 3.96 -11.97 3.76
CA CYS A 136 3.34 -11.44 2.55
C CYS A 136 2.13 -12.30 2.12
N ASN A 137 2.24 -13.63 2.21
CA ASN A 137 1.14 -14.54 1.92
C ASN A 137 -0.02 -14.36 2.92
N SER A 138 0.27 -14.17 4.20
CA SER A 138 -0.75 -13.84 5.20
C SER A 138 -1.49 -12.54 4.85
N ALA A 139 -0.78 -11.51 4.37
CA ALA A 139 -1.41 -10.26 3.93
C ALA A 139 -2.27 -10.46 2.67
N ILE A 140 -1.83 -11.28 1.72
CA ILE A 140 -2.59 -11.62 0.50
C ILE A 140 -3.91 -12.33 0.87
N ASP A 141 -3.86 -13.30 1.78
CA ASP A 141 -5.02 -14.05 2.25
C ASP A 141 -6.09 -13.12 2.88
N GLU A 142 -5.67 -12.05 3.56
CA GLU A 142 -6.56 -11.03 4.12
C GLU A 142 -7.17 -10.10 3.05
N ILE A 143 -6.46 -9.85 1.95
CA ILE A 143 -6.88 -8.95 0.88
C ILE A 143 -7.87 -9.63 -0.08
N ASP A 144 -7.66 -10.91 -0.37
CA ASP A 144 -8.39 -11.68 -1.38
C ASP A 144 -9.93 -11.67 -1.20
N PRO A 145 -10.50 -11.79 0.02
CA PRO A 145 -11.93 -11.64 0.23
C PRO A 145 -12.48 -10.28 -0.24
N ASN A 146 -11.72 -9.19 -0.04
CA ASN A 146 -12.13 -7.85 -0.46
C ASN A 146 -12.12 -7.71 -1.99
N ILE A 147 -11.12 -8.28 -2.66
CA ILE A 147 -11.03 -8.32 -4.13
C ILE A 147 -12.25 -9.07 -4.71
N ARG A 148 -12.51 -10.29 -4.21
CA ARG A 148 -13.66 -11.10 -4.64
C ARG A 148 -14.98 -10.35 -4.44
N PHE A 149 -15.14 -9.67 -3.30
CA PHE A 149 -16.33 -8.90 -3.01
C PHE A 149 -16.50 -7.71 -3.97
N CYS A 150 -15.44 -6.94 -4.24
CA CYS A 150 -15.51 -5.80 -5.16
C CYS A 150 -15.90 -6.25 -6.57
N ALA A 151 -15.28 -7.31 -7.09
CA ALA A 151 -15.63 -7.86 -8.40
C ALA A 151 -17.07 -8.37 -8.46
N TYR A 152 -17.54 -9.04 -7.41
CA TYR A 152 -18.94 -9.44 -7.30
C TYR A 152 -19.90 -8.23 -7.36
N ARG A 153 -19.61 -7.15 -6.62
CA ARG A 153 -20.43 -5.92 -6.62
C ARG A 153 -20.45 -5.24 -7.99
N LEU A 154 -19.31 -5.19 -8.69
CA LEU A 154 -19.20 -4.63 -10.03
C LEU A 154 -19.98 -5.43 -11.08
N ARG A 155 -19.99 -6.76 -10.95
CA ARG A 155 -20.81 -7.65 -11.78
C ARG A 155 -22.30 -7.41 -11.56
N LEU A 156 -22.73 -7.27 -10.30
CA LEU A 156 -24.14 -6.96 -9.99
C LEU A 156 -24.57 -5.58 -10.50
N GLY A 157 -23.66 -4.60 -10.50
CA GLY A 157 -23.92 -3.25 -10.99
C GLY A 157 -23.92 -3.10 -12.51
N GLY A 158 -23.70 -4.18 -13.28
CA GLY A 158 -23.63 -4.13 -14.75
C GLY A 158 -22.42 -3.36 -15.30
N THR A 159 -21.51 -2.92 -14.42
CA THR A 159 -20.37 -2.06 -14.76
C THR A 159 -19.18 -2.81 -15.35
N SER A 160 -19.18 -4.15 -15.39
CA SER A 160 -18.05 -4.94 -15.89
C SER A 160 -18.44 -5.95 -16.97
N ASN A 161 -17.82 -5.82 -18.16
CA ASN A 161 -17.83 -6.82 -19.25
C ASN A 161 -16.99 -8.08 -18.93
N THR A 162 -16.71 -8.38 -17.66
CA THR A 162 -16.01 -9.59 -17.22
C THR A 162 -17.01 -10.75 -17.17
N ALA A 163 -17.24 -11.35 -18.34
CA ALA A 163 -17.90 -12.63 -18.46
C ALA A 163 -16.96 -13.72 -17.89
N GLY A 164 -17.23 -14.17 -16.67
CA GLY A 164 -16.52 -15.30 -16.07
C GLY A 164 -16.88 -15.45 -14.60
N GLY A 165 -17.46 -16.59 -14.21
CA GLY A 165 -17.74 -16.95 -12.83
C GLY A 165 -16.50 -17.31 -12.02
N THR A 166 -15.41 -16.54 -12.17
CA THR A 166 -14.14 -16.80 -11.51
C THR A 166 -14.29 -16.47 -10.03
N ARG A 167 -14.48 -17.52 -9.22
CA ARG A 167 -14.53 -17.43 -7.75
C ARG A 167 -13.13 -17.23 -7.15
N ASP A 168 -12.09 -17.50 -7.94
CA ASP A 168 -10.70 -17.38 -7.54
C ASP A 168 -10.21 -15.93 -7.66
N ALA A 169 -9.58 -15.44 -6.59
CA ALA A 169 -9.00 -14.10 -6.56
C ALA A 169 -7.76 -14.00 -7.45
N GLU A 170 -6.99 -15.09 -7.56
CA GLU A 170 -5.78 -15.17 -8.38
C GLU A 170 -6.11 -14.97 -9.86
N GLU A 171 -7.09 -15.72 -10.36
CA GLU A 171 -7.55 -15.62 -11.74
C GLU A 171 -8.10 -14.22 -12.06
N LEU A 172 -8.87 -13.65 -11.12
CA LEU A 172 -9.39 -12.29 -11.24
C LEU A 172 -8.26 -11.25 -11.31
N VAL A 173 -7.26 -11.36 -10.44
CA VAL A 173 -6.09 -10.47 -10.46
C VAL A 173 -5.33 -10.61 -11.78
N ALA A 174 -5.09 -11.83 -12.26
CA ALA A 174 -4.41 -12.09 -13.53
C ALA A 174 -5.17 -11.50 -14.74
N THR A 175 -6.51 -11.59 -14.75
CA THR A 175 -7.33 -10.98 -15.81
C THR A 175 -7.31 -9.46 -15.76
N LEU A 176 -7.27 -8.86 -14.56
CA LEU A 176 -7.21 -7.41 -14.38
C LEU A 176 -5.84 -6.84 -14.78
N ARG A 177 -4.73 -7.54 -14.47
CA ARG A 177 -3.39 -7.19 -14.95
C ARG A 177 -3.33 -7.16 -16.49
N LYS A 178 -3.86 -8.19 -17.16
CA LYS A 178 -3.89 -8.29 -18.63
C LYS A 178 -4.71 -7.20 -19.32
N LYS A 179 -5.74 -6.67 -18.64
CA LYS A 179 -6.58 -5.59 -19.20
C LYS A 179 -5.94 -4.20 -19.10
N GLY A 180 -4.72 -4.08 -18.55
CA GLY A 180 -4.03 -2.79 -18.41
C GLY A 180 -4.75 -1.78 -17.52
N ASN A 181 -5.77 -2.22 -16.77
CA ASN A 181 -6.64 -1.31 -16.02
C ASN A 181 -6.10 -0.97 -14.63
N VAL A 182 -4.91 -1.48 -14.28
CA VAL A 182 -4.28 -1.19 -12.99
C VAL A 182 -3.38 0.04 -13.15
N VAL A 183 -4.03 1.20 -13.20
CA VAL A 183 -3.36 2.51 -13.22
C VAL A 183 -2.50 2.62 -11.96
N GLY A 184 -1.19 2.48 -12.12
CA GLY A 184 -0.21 2.54 -11.03
C GLY A 184 0.86 1.45 -11.06
N ILE A 185 0.68 0.37 -11.83
CA ILE A 185 1.70 -0.69 -11.99
C ILE A 185 2.93 -0.15 -12.71
N ASP A 186 2.80 0.67 -13.75
CA ASP A 186 3.96 1.11 -14.54
C ASP A 186 4.96 1.97 -13.74
N LEU A 187 4.45 2.80 -12.81
CA LEU A 187 5.30 3.60 -11.91
C LEU A 187 5.94 2.71 -10.82
N LEU A 188 5.21 1.66 -10.41
CA LEU A 188 5.66 0.66 -9.45
C LEU A 188 6.72 -0.28 -10.05
N GLU A 189 6.55 -0.73 -11.30
CA GLU A 189 7.51 -1.54 -12.05
C GLU A 189 8.79 -0.75 -12.31
N ALA A 190 8.69 0.51 -12.72
CA ALA A 190 9.85 1.38 -12.87
C ALA A 190 10.60 1.61 -11.54
N GLN A 191 9.89 1.62 -10.40
CA GLN A 191 10.50 1.71 -9.07
C GLN A 191 11.00 0.35 -8.55
N LEU A 192 10.36 -0.75 -8.93
CA LEU A 192 10.72 -2.14 -8.62
C LEU A 192 12.01 -2.53 -9.35
N GLU A 193 12.14 -2.27 -10.65
CA GLU A 193 13.35 -2.56 -11.42
C GLU A 193 14.56 -1.84 -10.83
N VAL A 194 14.43 -0.53 -10.59
CA VAL A 194 15.49 0.28 -9.99
C VAL A 194 15.88 -0.21 -8.58
N ASN A 195 14.91 -0.64 -7.77
CA ASN A 195 15.17 -1.12 -6.40
C ASN A 195 15.66 -2.58 -6.34
N LEU A 196 15.20 -3.45 -7.25
CA LEU A 196 15.64 -4.84 -7.38
C LEU A 196 17.07 -4.89 -7.93
N ASP A 197 17.43 -4.01 -8.86
CA ASP A 197 18.80 -3.90 -9.35
C ASP A 197 19.74 -3.33 -8.29
N ALA A 198 19.29 -2.33 -7.52
CA ALA A 198 20.02 -1.87 -6.33
C ALA A 198 20.22 -2.99 -5.29
N PHE A 199 19.18 -3.82 -5.06
CA PHE A 199 19.25 -4.96 -4.14
C PHE A 199 20.24 -6.03 -4.62
N LYS A 200 20.17 -6.43 -5.90
CA LYS A 200 21.13 -7.36 -6.54
C LYS A 200 22.56 -6.84 -6.41
N LEU A 201 22.81 -5.54 -6.60
CA LEU A 201 24.13 -4.93 -6.45
C LEU A 201 24.63 -4.93 -4.99
N THR A 202 23.73 -4.77 -4.01
CA THR A 202 24.09 -4.85 -2.58
C THR A 202 24.33 -6.27 -2.07
N ALA A 203 23.76 -7.28 -2.73
CA ALA A 203 23.95 -8.69 -2.41
C ALA A 203 25.25 -9.30 -3.00
N LEU A 204 25.90 -8.61 -3.93
CA LEU A 204 27.19 -9.05 -4.51
C LEU A 204 28.38 -8.71 -3.58
N PRO A 205 29.41 -9.59 -3.53
CA PRO A 205 30.67 -9.31 -2.84
C PRO A 205 31.33 -8.04 -3.39
N TYR A 206 32.03 -7.30 -2.52
CA TYR A 206 32.57 -5.96 -2.80
C TYR A 206 33.38 -5.85 -4.10
N SER A 207 34.10 -6.91 -4.48
CA SER A 207 34.88 -6.99 -5.72
C SER A 207 34.01 -6.90 -6.99
N GLN A 208 32.86 -7.56 -7.02
CA GLN A 208 31.95 -7.57 -8.18
C GLN A 208 31.13 -6.28 -8.32
N ARG A 209 31.06 -5.49 -7.25
CA ARG A 209 30.33 -4.20 -7.24
C ARG A 209 31.11 -3.10 -7.97
N LEU A 210 32.43 -3.21 -8.08
CA LEU A 210 33.30 -2.26 -8.78
C LEU A 210 33.32 -2.48 -10.30
N ASP A 211 33.21 -3.74 -10.75
CA ASP A 211 33.18 -4.08 -12.17
C ASP A 211 31.91 -3.58 -12.88
N THR A 212 30.78 -3.59 -12.17
CA THR A 212 29.51 -3.08 -12.70
C THR A 212 29.43 -1.56 -12.74
N LEU A 213 30.12 -0.85 -11.83
CA LEU A 213 30.23 0.62 -11.90
C LEU A 213 31.19 1.10 -12.99
N SER A 214 32.16 0.26 -13.39
CA SER A 214 33.11 0.53 -14.49
C SER A 214 32.44 0.47 -15.88
N SER A 215 31.41 -0.36 -16.05
CA SER A 215 30.66 -0.45 -17.31
C SER A 215 29.66 0.69 -17.53
N TYR A 216 29.14 1.33 -16.46
CA TYR A 216 28.26 2.49 -16.58
C TYR A 216 29.00 3.81 -16.85
N THR A 217 30.29 3.91 -16.54
CA THR A 217 31.11 5.12 -16.79
C THR A 217 31.72 5.17 -18.20
N LEU A 218 31.65 4.08 -18.97
CA LEU A 218 32.19 4.00 -20.34
C LEU A 218 31.16 4.32 -21.44
N HIS A 219 29.93 4.69 -21.08
CA HIS A 219 28.90 5.17 -22.00
C HIS A 219 28.30 6.51 -21.57
N LEU A 220 29.17 7.49 -21.30
CA LEU A 220 28.84 8.90 -21.51
C LEU A 220 29.67 9.41 -22.70
N PRO A 221 29.05 9.99 -23.75
CA PRO A 221 29.78 10.82 -24.71
C PRO A 221 30.30 12.10 -24.07
#